data_AF-A0AAV5TV49-F1
#
_entry.id   AF-A0AAV5TV49-F1
#
_cell.length_a   1.000
_cell.length_b   1.000
_cell.length_c   1.000
_cell.angle_alpha   90.00
_cell.angle_beta   90.00
_cell.angle_gamma   90.00
#
_symmetry.space_group_name_H-M   'P 1'
#
loop_
_entity.id
_entity.type
_entity.pdbx_description
1 polymer ?
#
loop_
_entity_poly.entity_id
_entity_poly.type
_entity_poly.pdbx_seq_one_letter_code
_entity_poly.pdbx_strand_id
1 'polypeptide(L)'
;MHQEELELADAKLACIHRGKAIYVKYSGYRSKPIVRQLSDDVLLLEIYFSSDPTLKAMSSSPFVYFCNSGVIETFETDTMKFLPSILFDDEASYHFIGVHNGVISIKASRANAHYIMKAQLPIEYYEHDPAYELRAAVKKLLKRNEEV
;
A
#
# COMPACT_ATOMS: atom_id res chain seq x y z
N MET A 1 -2.05 19.68 -25.88
CA MET A 1 -2.57 19.54 -24.53
C MET A 1 -3.18 18.16 -24.46
N HIS A 2 -2.41 17.23 -23.89
CA HIS A 2 -2.63 15.79 -24.01
C HIS A 2 -3.70 15.34 -23.02
N GLN A 3 -4.53 14.36 -23.39
CA GLN A 3 -5.65 13.84 -22.58
C GLN A 3 -5.24 13.51 -21.13
N GLU A 4 -4.00 13.10 -20.91
CA GLU A 4 -3.39 12.89 -19.60
C GLU A 4 -3.41 14.15 -18.70
N GLU A 5 -3.11 15.33 -19.24
CA GLU A 5 -3.11 16.59 -18.48
C GLU A 5 -4.51 16.95 -17.96
N LEU A 6 -5.55 16.64 -18.74
CA LEU A 6 -6.94 16.83 -18.35
C LEU A 6 -7.37 15.84 -17.27
N GLU A 7 -6.89 14.60 -17.32
CA GLU A 7 -7.23 13.58 -16.34
C GLU A 7 -6.53 13.82 -14.99
N LEU A 8 -5.30 14.33 -15.04
CA LEU A 8 -4.53 14.75 -13.87
C LEU A 8 -4.97 16.12 -13.30
N ALA A 9 -5.92 16.81 -13.95
CA ALA A 9 -6.53 17.99 -13.36
C ALA A 9 -7.11 17.64 -11.98
N ASP A 10 -6.69 18.42 -10.97
CA ASP A 10 -7.00 18.25 -9.55
C ASP A 10 -6.44 17.00 -8.86
N ALA A 11 -5.57 16.23 -9.54
CA ALA A 11 -4.83 15.13 -8.93
C ALA A 11 -3.56 15.63 -8.23
N LYS A 12 -3.19 14.99 -7.11
CA LYS A 12 -1.95 15.27 -6.37
C LYS A 12 -0.93 14.15 -6.59
N LEU A 13 0.32 14.48 -6.88
CA LEU A 13 1.40 13.48 -6.87
C LEU A 13 1.55 12.94 -5.44
N ALA A 14 1.32 11.64 -5.25
CA ALA A 14 1.44 11.00 -3.94
C ALA A 14 2.83 10.39 -3.72
N CYS A 15 3.35 9.67 -4.72
CA CYS A 15 4.70 9.13 -4.66
C CYS A 15 5.25 8.78 -6.05
N ILE A 16 6.55 8.50 -6.11
CA ILE A 16 7.21 7.83 -7.24
C ILE A 16 7.61 6.44 -6.74
N HIS A 17 7.19 5.39 -7.44
CA HIS A 17 7.39 4.02 -7.04
C HIS A 17 7.79 3.16 -8.25
N ARG A 18 8.97 2.53 -8.18
CA ARG A 18 9.50 1.64 -9.24
C ARG A 18 9.44 2.27 -10.64
N GLY A 19 9.80 3.56 -10.74
CA GLY A 19 9.79 4.32 -12.00
C GLY A 19 8.43 4.91 -12.37
N LYS A 20 7.34 4.55 -11.69
CA LYS A 20 5.99 5.07 -11.95
C LYS A 20 5.64 6.22 -11.00
N ALA A 21 5.16 7.33 -11.53
CA ALA A 21 4.52 8.39 -10.78
C ALA A 21 3.08 7.99 -10.44
N ILE A 22 2.72 8.02 -9.15
CA ILE A 22 1.38 7.69 -8.68
C ILE A 22 0.71 8.98 -8.21
N TYR A 23 -0.33 9.38 -8.93
CA TYR A 23 -1.20 10.50 -8.61
C TYR A 23 -2.43 10.02 -7.88
N VAL A 24 -2.97 10.84 -6.99
CA VAL A 24 -4.21 10.59 -6.28
C VAL A 24 -5.25 11.62 -6.65
N LYS A 25 -6.46 11.16 -6.93
CA LYS A 25 -7.64 11.99 -7.14
C LYS A 25 -8.76 11.55 -6.21
N TYR A 26 -9.43 12.51 -5.60
CA TYR A 26 -10.54 12.22 -4.70
C TYR A 26 -11.84 12.11 -5.46
N SER A 27 -12.48 10.95 -5.41
CA SER A 27 -13.84 10.78 -5.88
C SER A 27 -14.81 11.13 -4.76
N GLY A 28 -15.78 12.01 -5.03
CA GLY A 28 -16.75 12.46 -4.02
C GLY A 28 -17.73 11.37 -3.53
N TYR A 29 -17.71 10.19 -4.15
CA TYR A 29 -18.60 9.07 -3.85
C TYR A 29 -17.84 7.95 -3.13
N ARG A 30 -18.50 7.28 -2.16
CA ARG A 30 -17.99 6.07 -1.49
C ARG A 30 -17.87 4.92 -2.50
N SER A 31 -16.83 4.95 -3.31
CA SER A 31 -16.48 3.88 -4.23
C SER A 31 -15.27 3.11 -3.70
N LYS A 32 -15.16 1.85 -4.13
CA LYS A 32 -13.88 1.13 -4.05
C LYS A 32 -12.79 1.96 -4.73
N PRO A 33 -11.53 1.87 -4.26
CA PRO A 33 -10.44 2.53 -4.95
C PRO A 33 -10.32 1.99 -6.38
N ILE A 34 -9.99 2.87 -7.31
CA ILE A 34 -9.78 2.53 -8.71
C ILE A 34 -8.37 2.98 -9.08
N VAL A 35 -7.63 2.16 -9.82
CA VAL A 35 -6.38 2.59 -10.44
C VAL A 35 -6.55 2.58 -11.94
N ARG A 36 -6.18 3.68 -12.58
CA ARG A 36 -6.07 3.79 -14.03
C ARG A 36 -4.62 4.03 -14.41
N GLN A 37 -4.17 3.35 -15.45
CA GLN A 37 -2.87 3.62 -16.06
C GLN A 37 -3.08 4.67 -17.15
N LEU A 38 -2.46 5.84 -17.00
CA LEU A 38 -2.57 6.93 -17.97
C LEU A 38 -1.49 6.83 -19.05
N SER A 39 -0.30 6.36 -18.65
CA SER A 39 0.83 6.07 -19.52
C SER A 39 1.70 4.96 -18.91
N ASP A 40 2.82 4.58 -19.53
CA ASP A 40 3.73 3.56 -18.99
C ASP A 40 4.29 3.93 -17.61
N ASP A 41 4.46 5.22 -17.36
CA ASP A 41 5.09 5.73 -16.14
C ASP A 41 4.12 6.49 -15.22
N VAL A 42 2.82 6.58 -15.56
CA VAL A 42 1.84 7.35 -14.78
C VAL A 42 0.62 6.52 -14.41
N LEU A 43 0.37 6.43 -13.09
CA LEU A 43 -0.81 5.82 -12.50
C LEU A 43 -1.67 6.88 -11.82
N LEU A 44 -2.98 6.79 -12.00
CA LEU A 44 -3.97 7.58 -11.27
C LEU A 44 -4.75 6.67 -10.31
N LEU A 45 -4.60 6.91 -9.02
CA LEU A 45 -5.32 6.27 -7.94
C LEU A 45 -6.50 7.16 -7.52
N GLU A 46 -7.71 6.70 -7.82
CA GLU A 46 -8.96 7.36 -7.44
C GLU A 46 -9.47 6.75 -6.13
N ILE A 47 -9.58 7.57 -5.08
CA ILE A 47 -9.99 7.13 -3.74
C ILE A 47 -11.10 8.01 -3.18
N TYR A 48 -11.88 7.41 -2.28
CA TYR A 48 -12.83 8.14 -1.47
C TYR A 48 -12.17 8.58 -0.16
N PHE A 49 -11.77 9.84 -0.01
CA PHE A 49 -11.44 10.35 1.33
C PHE A 49 -11.50 11.86 1.44
N SER A 50 -11.80 12.36 2.64
CA SER A 50 -11.84 13.79 2.96
C SER A 50 -10.49 14.35 3.44
N SER A 51 -9.46 13.52 3.56
CA SER A 51 -8.12 13.93 3.99
C SER A 51 -7.02 13.29 3.16
N ASP A 52 -5.81 13.84 3.24
CA ASP A 52 -4.64 13.34 2.51
C ASP A 52 -4.34 11.88 2.88
N PRO A 53 -4.47 10.91 1.95
CA PRO A 53 -4.21 9.51 2.26
C PRO A 53 -2.73 9.36 2.61
N THR A 54 -2.46 8.54 3.63
CA THR A 54 -1.09 8.11 3.90
C THR A 54 -0.77 6.94 2.96
N LEU A 55 -0.23 7.26 1.79
CA LEU A 55 0.32 6.28 0.85
C LEU A 55 1.76 5.94 1.24
N LYS A 56 2.06 4.65 1.30
CA LYS A 56 3.42 4.14 1.46
C LYS A 56 3.70 3.10 0.40
N ALA A 57 4.83 3.29 -0.26
CA ALA A 57 5.36 2.37 -1.23
C ALA A 57 6.81 2.07 -0.85
N MET A 58 7.21 0.81 -0.87
CA MET A 58 8.58 0.40 -0.56
C MET A 58 9.30 0.13 -1.88
N SER A 59 10.47 0.72 -2.12
CA SER A 59 11.16 0.58 -3.41
C SER A 59 11.50 -0.88 -3.78
N SER A 60 11.65 -1.77 -2.79
CA SER A 60 11.95 -3.19 -3.03
C SER A 60 10.72 -4.02 -3.41
N SER A 61 9.51 -3.59 -3.06
CA SER A 61 8.28 -4.36 -3.20
C SER A 61 7.38 -3.78 -4.28
N PRO A 62 6.55 -4.57 -4.99
CA PRO A 62 5.55 -4.03 -5.93
C PRO A 62 4.30 -3.46 -5.23
N PHE A 63 4.27 -3.45 -3.89
CA PHE A 63 3.08 -3.08 -3.14
C PHE A 63 3.06 -1.59 -2.74
N VAL A 64 1.90 -0.99 -2.96
CA VAL A 64 1.51 0.33 -2.48
C VAL A 64 0.40 0.14 -1.47
N TYR A 65 0.66 0.53 -0.22
CA TYR A 65 -0.30 0.45 0.88
C TYR A 65 -0.87 1.82 1.18
N PHE A 66 -2.16 1.88 1.46
CA PHE A 66 -2.80 3.10 1.93
C PHE A 66 -4.00 2.79 2.80
N CYS A 67 -4.34 3.74 3.67
CA CYS A 67 -5.56 3.66 4.46
C CYS A 67 -6.66 4.49 3.81
N ASN A 68 -7.84 3.89 3.65
CA ASN A 68 -9.06 4.51 3.21
C ASN A 68 -10.18 4.17 4.20
N SER A 69 -10.65 5.15 4.98
CA SER A 69 -11.85 4.99 5.83
C SER A 69 -11.81 3.79 6.79
N GLY A 70 -10.67 3.53 7.44
CA GLY A 70 -10.53 2.39 8.36
C GLY A 70 -10.22 1.06 7.67
N VAL A 71 -10.01 1.09 6.36
CA VAL A 71 -9.62 -0.05 5.55
C VAL A 71 -8.19 0.15 5.06
N ILE A 72 -7.35 -0.87 5.17
CA ILE A 72 -6.08 -0.90 4.44
C ILE A 72 -6.33 -1.52 3.09
N GLU A 73 -6.01 -0.75 2.08
CA GLU A 73 -5.97 -1.19 0.70
C GLU A 73 -4.51 -1.44 0.32
N THR A 74 -4.28 -2.50 -0.43
CA THR A 74 -2.97 -2.84 -0.97
C THR A 74 -3.10 -3.01 -2.47
N PHE A 75 -2.35 -2.20 -3.20
CA PHE A 75 -2.29 -2.22 -4.66
C PHE A 75 -0.96 -2.80 -5.10
N GLU A 76 -0.99 -3.82 -5.95
CA GLU A 76 0.18 -4.43 -6.56
C GLU A 76 0.42 -3.80 -7.94
N THR A 77 1.52 -3.06 -8.08
CA THR A 77 1.79 -2.26 -9.28
C THR A 77 2.15 -3.09 -10.51
N ASP A 78 2.69 -4.29 -10.30
CA ASP A 78 3.15 -5.15 -11.40
C ASP A 78 1.96 -5.88 -12.05
N THR A 79 0.96 -6.28 -11.27
CA THR A 79 -0.24 -6.97 -11.77
C THR A 79 -1.45 -6.05 -11.97
N MET A 80 -1.35 -4.78 -11.52
CA MET A 80 -2.43 -3.81 -11.51
C MET A 80 -3.68 -4.28 -10.76
N LYS A 81 -3.49 -5.05 -9.68
CA LYS A 81 -4.58 -5.61 -8.87
C LYS A 81 -4.57 -5.10 -7.44
N PHE A 82 -5.76 -4.98 -6.87
CA PHE A 82 -5.93 -4.84 -5.43
C PHE A 82 -5.92 -6.23 -4.78
N LEU A 83 -5.14 -6.38 -3.72
CA LEU A 83 -5.26 -7.50 -2.80
C LEU A 83 -6.51 -7.33 -1.93
N PRO A 84 -6.98 -8.39 -1.24
CA PRO A 84 -8.12 -8.27 -0.33
C PRO A 84 -7.92 -7.14 0.69
N SER A 85 -8.97 -6.36 0.94
CA SER A 85 -8.85 -5.23 1.87
C SER A 85 -8.78 -5.73 3.32
N ILE A 86 -7.97 -5.10 4.15
CA ILE A 86 -7.86 -5.43 5.58
C ILE A 86 -8.70 -4.42 6.36
N LEU A 87 -9.76 -4.89 7.01
CA LEU A 87 -10.66 -4.06 7.80
C LEU A 87 -10.14 -3.89 9.22
N PHE A 88 -10.25 -2.69 9.76
CA PHE A 88 -10.19 -2.47 11.20
C PHE A 88 -11.59 -2.38 11.81
N ASP A 89 -11.77 -3.03 12.96
CA ASP A 89 -13.05 -3.19 13.63
C ASP A 89 -13.34 -2.08 14.66
N ASP A 90 -12.73 -0.89 14.51
CA ASP A 90 -12.98 0.19 15.46
C ASP A 90 -13.03 1.58 14.82
N GLU A 91 -13.67 2.52 15.52
CA GLU A 91 -13.86 3.92 15.11
C GLU A 91 -12.58 4.78 15.21
N ALA A 92 -11.39 4.19 15.32
CA ALA A 92 -10.14 4.94 15.40
C ALA A 92 -9.74 5.55 14.06
N SER A 93 -8.95 6.62 14.16
CA SER A 93 -8.20 7.15 13.03
C SER A 93 -6.88 6.39 12.89
N TYR A 94 -6.63 5.83 11.71
CA TYR A 94 -5.42 5.07 11.41
C TYR A 94 -4.49 5.84 10.48
N HIS A 95 -3.21 5.86 10.83
CA HIS A 95 -2.14 6.36 9.98
C HIS A 95 -1.14 5.24 9.75
N PHE A 96 -0.93 4.91 8.48
CA PHE A 96 0.00 3.86 8.10
C PHE A 96 1.44 4.35 8.30
N ILE A 97 2.25 3.58 9.04
CA ILE A 97 3.66 3.91 9.29
C ILE A 97 4.54 3.21 8.23
N GLY A 98 4.40 1.89 8.11
CA GLY A 98 5.26 1.08 7.25
C GLY A 98 4.94 -0.41 7.34
N VAL A 99 5.50 -1.17 6.40
CA VAL A 99 5.59 -2.63 6.46
C VAL A 99 7.06 -3.01 6.52
N HIS A 100 7.41 -3.96 7.35
CA HIS A 100 8.76 -4.51 7.40
C HIS A 100 8.66 -6.00 7.69
N ASN A 101 9.17 -6.82 6.77
CA ASN A 101 9.19 -8.29 6.87
C ASN A 101 7.77 -8.88 7.03
N GLY A 102 6.81 -8.32 6.28
CA GLY A 102 5.40 -8.69 6.39
C GLY A 102 4.72 -8.20 7.66
N VAL A 103 5.41 -7.50 8.56
CA VAL A 103 4.79 -6.88 9.74
C VAL A 103 4.37 -5.47 9.40
N ILE A 104 3.07 -5.21 9.38
CA ILE A 104 2.51 -3.87 9.23
C ILE A 104 2.59 -3.13 10.57
N SER A 105 2.93 -1.84 10.53
CA SER A 105 2.94 -0.93 11.68
C SER A 105 2.05 0.28 11.41
N ILE A 106 1.18 0.60 12.37
CA ILE A 106 0.14 1.62 12.22
C ILE A 106 0.05 2.45 13.49
N LYS A 107 -0.12 3.75 13.34
CA LYS A 107 -0.52 4.64 14.43
C LYS A 107 -2.05 4.72 14.46
N ALA A 108 -2.67 4.28 15.54
CA ALA A 108 -4.10 4.45 15.78
C ALA A 108 -4.33 5.58 16.79
N SER A 109 -5.43 6.33 16.63
CA SER A 109 -5.85 7.36 17.58
C SER A 109 -7.31 7.14 17.98
N ARG A 110 -7.56 6.97 19.29
CA ARG A 110 -8.89 6.72 19.85
C ARG A 110 -9.04 7.44 21.19
N ALA A 111 -10.16 8.15 21.39
CA ALA A 111 -10.51 8.80 22.66
C ALA A 111 -9.34 9.60 23.30
N ASN A 112 -8.66 10.42 22.50
CA ASN A 112 -7.48 11.23 22.89
C ASN A 112 -6.21 10.46 23.26
N ALA A 113 -6.15 9.15 23.02
CA ALA A 113 -4.95 8.35 23.15
C ALA A 113 -4.38 7.95 21.77
N HIS A 114 -3.05 7.80 21.71
CA HIS A 114 -2.34 7.33 20.52
C HIS A 114 -1.68 5.99 20.81
N TYR A 115 -1.83 5.06 19.88
CA TYR A 115 -1.30 3.70 19.97
C TYR A 115 -0.46 3.39 18.73
N ILE A 116 0.57 2.56 18.91
CA ILE A 116 1.26 1.92 17.80
C ILE A 116 0.84 0.46 17.81
N MET A 117 0.27 0.01 16.71
CA MET A 117 -0.18 -1.37 16.52
C MET A 117 0.70 -2.05 15.50
N LYS A 118 0.88 -3.36 15.66
CA LYS A 118 1.58 -4.21 14.71
C LYS A 118 0.79 -5.47 14.45
N ALA A 119 0.79 -5.94 13.22
CA ALA A 119 0.18 -7.21 12.84
C ALA A 119 1.03 -7.90 11.78
N GLN A 120 1.00 -9.23 11.78
CA GLN A 120 1.56 -10.01 10.67
C GLN A 120 0.55 -9.96 9.51
N LEU A 121 0.99 -9.51 8.35
CA LEU A 121 0.19 -9.57 7.13
C LEU A 121 0.09 -11.03 6.63
N PRO A 122 -0.93 -11.35 5.83
CA PRO A 122 -0.93 -12.57 5.02
C PRO A 122 0.25 -12.56 4.04
N ILE A 123 0.77 -13.75 3.69
CA ILE A 123 2.01 -13.90 2.92
C ILE A 123 1.95 -13.19 1.56
N GLU A 124 0.77 -13.16 0.95
CA GLU A 124 0.50 -12.57 -0.37
C GLU A 124 0.78 -11.06 -0.41
N TYR A 125 0.86 -10.40 0.75
CA TYR A 125 1.10 -8.96 0.86
C TYR A 125 2.58 -8.62 0.97
N TYR A 126 3.49 -9.60 0.97
CA TYR A 126 4.93 -9.36 1.07
C TYR A 126 5.81 -10.47 0.47
N GLU A 127 5.23 -11.52 -0.13
CA GLU A 127 5.99 -12.63 -0.71
C GLU A 127 6.93 -12.15 -1.83
N HIS A 128 6.51 -11.16 -2.61
CA HIS A 128 7.29 -10.53 -3.68
C HIS A 128 8.24 -9.41 -3.19
N ASP A 129 8.50 -9.32 -1.89
CA ASP A 129 9.59 -8.49 -1.38
C ASP A 129 10.91 -9.27 -1.51
N PRO A 130 11.91 -8.81 -2.28
CA PRO A 130 13.21 -9.45 -2.39
C PRO A 130 13.87 -9.70 -1.03
N ALA A 131 13.60 -8.85 -0.05
CA ALA A 131 14.09 -9.05 1.32
C ALA A 131 13.44 -10.25 2.02
N TYR A 132 12.18 -10.57 1.70
CA TYR A 132 11.53 -11.80 2.16
C TYR A 132 12.12 -13.02 1.46
N GLU A 133 12.23 -13.00 0.13
CA GLU A 133 12.76 -14.11 -0.67
C GLU A 133 14.18 -14.51 -0.23
N LEU A 134 15.07 -13.54 -0.06
CA LEU A 134 16.44 -13.78 0.40
C LEU A 134 16.47 -14.47 1.77
N ARG A 135 15.63 -14.03 2.70
CA ARG A 135 15.57 -14.64 4.05
C ARG A 135 14.97 -16.03 4.02
N ALA A 136 13.94 -16.26 3.20
CA ALA A 136 13.36 -17.58 3.01
C ALA A 136 14.40 -18.56 2.45
N ALA A 137 15.21 -18.13 1.48
CA ALA A 137 16.31 -18.91 0.94
C ALA A 137 17.40 -19.22 1.99
N VAL A 138 17.84 -18.22 2.76
CA VAL A 138 18.81 -18.41 3.87
C VAL A 138 18.27 -19.39 4.91
N LYS A 139 17.02 -19.25 5.32
CA LYS A 139 16.39 -20.16 6.30
C LYS A 139 16.32 -21.60 5.77
N LYS A 140 16.03 -21.78 4.48
CA LYS A 140 16.03 -23.09 3.82
C LYS A 140 17.43 -23.72 3.78
N LEU A 141 18.48 -22.92 3.54
CA LEU A 141 19.87 -23.39 3.56
C LEU A 141 20.31 -23.81 4.96
N LEU A 142 19.98 -23.02 5.98
CA LEU A 142 20.33 -23.35 7.37
C LEU A 142 19.69 -24.65 7.84
N LYS A 143 18.39 -24.87 7.55
CA LYS A 143 17.71 -26.13 7.87
C LYS A 143 18.37 -27.35 7.22
N ARG A 144 18.82 -27.24 5.97
CA ARG A 144 19.51 -28.34 5.28
C ARG A 144 20.85 -28.69 5.91
N ASN A 145 21.51 -27.75 6.59
CA ASN A 145 22.78 -27.99 7.26
C ASN A 145 22.61 -28.59 8.67
N GLU A 146 21.42 -28.52 9.27
CA GLU A 146 21.11 -29.17 10.55
C GLU A 146 20.67 -30.64 10.36
N GLU A 147 20.35 -31.04 9.13
CA GLU A 147 19.91 -32.41 8.75
C GLU A 147 21.06 -33.28 8.20
N VAL A 148 22.31 -32.78 8.19
CA VAL A 148 23.54 -33.47 7.73
C VAL A 148 24.49 -33.64 8.90
#